data_AF-A0A445LCS7-F1
#
_entry.id   AF-A0A445LCS7-F1
#
_cell.length_a   1.000
_cell.length_b   1.000
_cell.length_c   1.000
_cell.angle_alpha   90.00
_cell.angle_beta   90.00
_cell.angle_gamma   90.00
#
_symmetry.space_group_name_H-M   'P 1'
#
loop_
_entity.id
_entity.type
_entity.pdbx_description
1 polymer ?
#
loop_
_entity_poly.entity_id
_entity_poly.type
_entity_poly.pdbx_seq_one_letter_code
_entity_poly.pdbx_strand_id
1 'polypeptide(L)'
;MEFSILLLNKSTVVSFSPEYGSDGTSLILGIWILQALNNLGSVYVDCGKLDLAADCYINALKIRHTRAHHGLARVHCLKNDKAAAYMEMTELIKKAKNNASAYEKRSEYCDREQAKEDLEMVTRLDPLRVYPYRYRAAVLMDDHKEEEAIAELSRAIAFKADLHLLHLRAAFHEHKEDVLGALRDCRAALSVDPNHQEMLELHSRVNRHEP
;
A
#
# COMPACT_ATOMS: atom_id res chain seq x y z
N MET A 1 -3.06 -25.99 -28.04
CA MET A 1 -2.31 -24.72 -27.84
C MET A 1 -1.31 -24.98 -26.72
N GLU A 2 -0.06 -25.24 -27.06
CA GLU A 2 1.01 -25.44 -26.08
C GLU A 2 1.43 -24.07 -25.51
N PHE A 3 1.43 -23.93 -24.18
CA PHE A 3 1.96 -22.74 -23.53
C PHE A 3 3.43 -23.00 -23.19
N SER A 4 4.34 -22.49 -24.02
CA SER A 4 5.77 -22.47 -23.71
C SER A 4 6.09 -21.25 -22.85
N ILE A 5 6.45 -21.44 -21.58
CA ILE A 5 6.99 -20.36 -20.74
C ILE A 5 8.51 -20.37 -20.91
N LEU A 6 9.03 -19.37 -21.63
CA LEU A 6 10.47 -19.14 -21.75
C LEU A 6 10.98 -18.56 -20.42
N LEU A 7 11.53 -19.40 -19.55
CA LEU A 7 12.32 -18.94 -18.41
C LEU A 7 13.71 -18.52 -18.92
N LEU A 8 13.92 -17.22 -19.05
CA LEU A 8 15.21 -16.63 -19.43
C LEU A 8 16.23 -16.73 -18.29
N ASN A 9 16.80 -17.92 -18.09
CA ASN A 9 18.23 -18.04 -17.79
C ASN A 9 18.73 -19.46 -18.12
N LYS A 10 19.55 -19.55 -19.18
CA LYS A 10 20.29 -20.72 -19.69
C LYS A 10 19.47 -21.96 -20.11
N SER A 11 19.28 -22.06 -21.43
CA SER A 11 19.28 -23.28 -22.27
C SER A 11 18.30 -24.43 -22.03
N THR A 12 17.34 -24.33 -21.11
CA THR A 12 16.32 -25.39 -20.95
C THR A 12 14.96 -24.89 -21.42
N VAL A 13 14.59 -25.25 -22.66
CA VAL A 13 13.20 -25.16 -23.11
C VAL A 13 12.44 -26.28 -22.42
N VAL A 14 11.67 -25.93 -21.39
CA VAL A 14 10.75 -26.89 -20.77
C VAL A 14 9.39 -26.73 -21.44
N SER A 15 9.17 -27.49 -22.50
CA SER A 15 7.86 -27.65 -23.13
C SER A 15 7.02 -28.59 -22.28
N PHE A 16 5.90 -28.10 -21.73
CA PHE A 16 4.94 -28.95 -21.02
C PHE A 16 3.65 -29.06 -21.83
N SER A 17 3.37 -30.27 -22.30
CA SER A 17 2.06 -30.64 -22.82
C SER A 17 1.15 -31.00 -21.62
N PRO A 18 -0.07 -30.46 -21.54
CA PRO A 18 -0.96 -30.74 -20.41
C PRO A 18 -1.63 -32.10 -20.64
N GLU A 19 -1.00 -33.18 -20.17
CA GLU A 19 -1.75 -34.39 -19.90
C GLU A 19 -2.58 -34.15 -18.63
N TYR A 20 -3.90 -34.00 -18.83
CA TYR A 20 -4.90 -33.83 -17.79
C TYR A 20 -4.97 -35.09 -16.91
N GLY A 21 -4.06 -35.20 -15.95
CA GLY A 21 -4.07 -36.22 -14.89
C GLY A 21 -4.70 -35.66 -13.62
N SER A 22 -5.73 -36.34 -13.11
CA SER A 22 -6.53 -36.04 -11.92
C SER A 22 -5.78 -36.22 -10.59
N ASP A 23 -4.51 -35.81 -10.51
CA ASP A 23 -3.67 -36.02 -9.34
C ASP A 23 -3.19 -34.68 -8.76
N GLY A 24 -3.11 -34.59 -7.42
CA GLY A 24 -2.78 -33.36 -6.68
C GLY A 24 -1.44 -32.71 -7.08
N THR A 25 -0.60 -33.40 -7.84
CA THR A 25 0.62 -32.88 -8.49
C THR A 25 0.33 -31.76 -9.49
N SER A 26 -0.77 -31.83 -10.26
CA SER A 26 -1.17 -30.75 -11.18
C SER A 26 -1.60 -29.49 -10.44
N LEU A 27 -2.20 -29.64 -9.25
CA LEU A 27 -2.62 -28.52 -8.41
C LEU A 27 -1.39 -27.85 -7.77
N ILE A 28 -0.45 -28.64 -7.27
CA ILE A 28 0.81 -28.17 -6.67
C ILE A 28 1.64 -27.44 -7.74
N LEU A 29 1.80 -28.03 -8.93
CA LEU A 29 2.53 -27.41 -10.04
C LEU A 29 1.89 -26.08 -10.47
N GLY A 30 0.56 -26.02 -10.51
CA GLY A 30 -0.19 -24.78 -10.74
C GLY A 30 0.18 -23.70 -9.71
N ILE A 31 0.21 -24.03 -8.42
CA ILE A 31 0.58 -23.10 -7.34
C ILE A 31 2.00 -22.54 -7.49
N TRP A 32 2.98 -23.38 -7.86
CA TRP A 32 4.36 -22.92 -8.08
C TRP A 32 4.48 -21.99 -9.30
N ILE A 33 3.78 -22.31 -10.40
CA ILE A 33 3.75 -21.46 -11.59
C ILE A 33 3.10 -20.11 -11.28
N LEU A 34 2.00 -20.09 -10.52
CA LEU A 34 1.30 -18.88 -10.08
C LEU A 34 2.24 -17.95 -9.29
N GLN A 35 2.93 -18.50 -8.28
CA GLN A 35 3.83 -17.72 -7.43
C GLN A 35 5.07 -17.25 -8.20
N ALA A 36 5.61 -18.08 -9.09
CA ALA A 36 6.77 -17.73 -9.91
C ALA A 36 6.47 -16.58 -10.86
N LEU A 37 5.32 -16.60 -11.57
CA LEU A 37 4.92 -15.51 -12.47
C LEU A 37 4.69 -14.20 -11.72
N ASN A 38 4.07 -14.26 -10.54
CA ASN A 38 3.88 -13.08 -9.69
C ASN A 38 5.22 -12.49 -9.21
N ASN A 39 6.14 -13.35 -8.76
CA ASN A 39 7.46 -12.91 -8.30
C ASN A 39 8.29 -12.33 -9.45
N LEU A 40 8.26 -12.98 -10.62
CA LEU A 40 8.93 -12.50 -11.82
C LEU A 40 8.38 -11.13 -12.27
N GLY A 41 7.06 -10.96 -12.24
CA GLY A 41 6.42 -9.67 -12.48
C GLY A 41 6.96 -8.57 -11.55
N SER A 42 7.12 -8.86 -10.25
CA SER A 42 7.69 -7.90 -9.30
C SER A 42 9.13 -7.53 -9.64
N VAL A 43 9.96 -8.52 -9.96
CA VAL A 43 11.36 -8.28 -10.36
C VAL A 43 11.44 -7.41 -11.62
N TYR A 44 10.56 -7.64 -12.60
CA TYR A 44 10.51 -6.79 -13.79
C TYR A 44 10.08 -5.36 -13.48
N VAL A 45 9.16 -5.15 -12.54
CA VAL A 45 8.81 -3.81 -12.07
C VAL A 45 10.02 -3.14 -11.45
N ASP A 46 10.75 -3.83 -10.58
CA ASP A 46 11.92 -3.27 -9.90
C ASP A 46 13.08 -2.98 -10.89
N CYS A 47 13.11 -3.70 -12.02
CA CYS A 47 14.02 -3.45 -13.14
C CYS A 47 13.51 -2.38 -14.13
N GLY A 48 12.34 -1.77 -13.90
CA GLY A 48 11.71 -0.80 -14.81
C GLY A 48 11.15 -1.37 -16.12
N LYS A 49 11.12 -2.70 -16.29
CA LYS A 49 10.63 -3.38 -17.49
C LYS A 49 9.11 -3.60 -17.39
N LEU A 50 8.36 -2.50 -17.45
CA LEU A 50 6.93 -2.48 -17.14
C LEU A 50 6.07 -3.32 -18.09
N ASP A 51 6.41 -3.40 -19.38
CA ASP A 51 5.67 -4.23 -20.35
C ASP A 51 5.80 -5.72 -20.03
N LEU A 52 7.03 -6.18 -19.78
CA LEU A 52 7.29 -7.58 -19.38
C LEU A 52 6.63 -7.92 -18.04
N ALA A 53 6.59 -6.96 -17.11
CA ALA A 53 5.87 -7.12 -15.85
C ALA A 53 4.36 -7.29 -16.09
N ALA A 54 3.76 -6.45 -16.93
CA ALA A 54 2.34 -6.57 -17.29
C ALA A 54 2.03 -7.94 -17.90
N ASP A 55 2.85 -8.41 -18.85
CA ASP A 55 2.69 -9.73 -19.47
C ASP A 55 2.72 -10.87 -18.45
N CYS A 56 3.63 -10.79 -17.46
CA CYS A 56 3.71 -11.77 -16.38
C CYS A 56 2.42 -11.80 -15.55
N TYR A 57 1.88 -10.63 -15.18
CA TYR A 57 0.65 -10.54 -14.40
C TYR A 57 -0.59 -10.96 -15.20
N ILE A 58 -0.69 -10.57 -16.48
CA ILE A 58 -1.77 -10.99 -17.38
C ILE A 58 -1.76 -12.52 -17.53
N ASN A 59 -0.58 -13.13 -17.71
CA ASN A 59 -0.47 -14.58 -17.78
C ASN A 59 -0.84 -15.25 -16.45
N ALA A 60 -0.46 -14.67 -15.31
CA ALA A 60 -0.90 -15.13 -13.99
C ALA A 60 -2.44 -15.02 -13.81
N LEU A 61 -3.07 -13.97 -14.35
CA LEU A 61 -4.53 -13.82 -14.32
C LEU A 61 -5.24 -14.87 -15.18
N LYS A 62 -4.69 -15.25 -16.34
CA LYS A 62 -5.23 -16.32 -17.19
C LYS A 62 -5.32 -17.66 -16.47
N ILE A 63 -4.35 -17.95 -15.60
CA ILE A 63 -4.34 -19.14 -14.73
C ILE A 63 -5.05 -18.91 -13.38
N ARG A 64 -5.91 -17.88 -13.30
CA ARG A 64 -6.78 -17.56 -12.14
C ARG A 64 -6.05 -17.08 -10.88
N HIS A 65 -4.85 -16.50 -10.99
CA HIS A 65 -4.17 -15.85 -9.87
C HIS A 65 -4.82 -14.50 -9.53
N THR A 66 -5.84 -14.47 -8.67
CA THR A 66 -6.57 -13.23 -8.35
C THR A 66 -5.67 -12.12 -7.81
N ARG A 67 -4.63 -12.45 -7.02
CA ARG A 67 -3.68 -11.47 -6.48
C ARG A 67 -2.84 -10.75 -7.54
N ALA A 68 -2.74 -11.28 -8.77
CA ALA A 68 -2.01 -10.63 -9.85
C ALA A 68 -2.64 -9.29 -10.29
N HIS A 69 -3.92 -9.07 -10.02
CA HIS A 69 -4.58 -7.77 -10.24
C HIS A 69 -3.86 -6.62 -9.50
N HIS A 70 -3.37 -6.86 -8.28
CA HIS A 70 -2.63 -5.85 -7.52
C HIS A 70 -1.30 -5.50 -8.19
N GLY A 71 -0.57 -6.50 -8.69
CA GLY A 71 0.67 -6.30 -9.42
C GLY A 71 0.46 -5.55 -10.74
N LEU A 72 -0.61 -5.89 -11.47
CA LEU A 72 -0.98 -5.22 -12.70
C LEU A 72 -1.41 -3.76 -12.45
N ALA A 73 -2.17 -3.51 -11.38
CA ALA A 73 -2.53 -2.15 -10.96
C ALA A 73 -1.28 -1.29 -10.66
N ARG A 74 -0.28 -1.84 -9.98
CA ARG A 74 1.01 -1.16 -9.74
C ARG A 74 1.69 -0.80 -11.07
N VAL A 75 1.70 -1.71 -12.05
CA VAL A 75 2.27 -1.46 -13.38
C VAL A 75 1.54 -0.32 -14.10
N HIS A 76 0.21 -0.34 -14.11
CA HIS A 76 -0.59 0.74 -14.72
C HIS A 76 -0.33 2.09 -14.05
N CYS A 77 -0.28 2.13 -12.72
CA CYS A 77 0.05 3.35 -11.99
C CYS A 77 1.45 3.88 -12.33
N LEU A 78 2.46 3.00 -12.45
CA LEU A 78 3.82 3.38 -12.86
C LEU A 78 3.89 3.88 -14.31
N LYS A 79 2.96 3.44 -15.16
CA LYS A 79 2.74 3.97 -16.52
C LYS A 79 1.88 5.24 -16.55
N ASN A 80 1.58 5.82 -15.39
CA ASN A 80 0.72 6.99 -15.22
C ASN A 80 -0.75 6.77 -15.63
N ASP A 81 -1.21 5.53 -15.67
CA ASP A 81 -2.61 5.16 -15.94
C ASP A 81 -3.31 4.74 -14.64
N LYS A 82 -3.73 5.74 -13.86
CA LYS A 82 -4.44 5.52 -12.60
C LYS A 82 -5.83 4.92 -12.80
N ALA A 83 -6.49 5.23 -13.92
CA ALA A 83 -7.82 4.69 -14.23
C ALA A 83 -7.76 3.17 -14.44
N ALA A 84 -6.81 2.67 -15.22
CA ALA A 84 -6.60 1.23 -15.37
C ALA A 84 -6.20 0.59 -14.03
N ALA A 85 -5.34 1.24 -13.24
CA ALA A 85 -4.98 0.73 -11.91
C ALA A 85 -6.19 0.59 -10.97
N TYR A 86 -7.09 1.58 -10.97
CA TYR A 86 -8.33 1.54 -10.21
C TYR A 86 -9.27 0.41 -10.65
N MET A 87 -9.39 0.19 -11.97
CA MET A 87 -10.19 -0.90 -12.53
C MET A 87 -9.67 -2.27 -12.11
N GLU A 88 -8.35 -2.49 -12.20
CA GLU A 88 -7.72 -3.74 -11.77
C GLU A 88 -7.95 -4.02 -10.28
N MET A 89 -7.82 -3.00 -9.43
CA MET A 89 -8.12 -3.14 -8.00
C MET A 89 -9.61 -3.41 -7.73
N THR A 90 -10.50 -2.84 -8.55
CA THR A 90 -11.95 -3.11 -8.45
C THR A 90 -12.26 -4.57 -8.79
N GLU A 91 -11.62 -5.15 -9.80
CA GLU A 91 -11.73 -6.58 -10.11
C GLU A 91 -11.15 -7.45 -8.99
N LEU A 92 -10.04 -7.03 -8.36
CA LEU A 92 -9.51 -7.70 -7.19
C LEU A 92 -10.52 -7.70 -6.04
N ILE A 93 -11.14 -6.58 -5.71
CA ILE A 93 -12.12 -6.45 -4.61
C ILE A 93 -13.33 -7.36 -4.85
N LYS A 94 -13.86 -7.40 -6.08
CA LYS A 94 -14.97 -8.29 -6.45
C LYS A 94 -14.63 -9.76 -6.20
N LYS A 95 -13.40 -10.18 -6.49
CA LYS A 95 -12.94 -11.57 -6.37
C LYS A 95 -12.49 -11.94 -4.96
N ALA A 96 -11.83 -11.02 -4.25
CA ALA A 96 -11.10 -11.29 -3.02
C ALA A 96 -11.91 -11.08 -1.73
N LYS A 97 -13.24 -10.91 -1.81
CA LYS A 97 -14.22 -10.77 -0.72
C LYS A 97 -13.65 -10.28 0.63
N ASN A 98 -13.97 -9.04 1.00
CA ASN A 98 -13.63 -8.43 2.31
C ASN A 98 -12.11 -8.24 2.56
N ASN A 99 -11.37 -7.80 1.55
CA ASN A 99 -9.96 -7.48 1.71
C ASN A 99 -9.73 -5.99 1.97
N ALA A 100 -9.51 -5.61 3.24
CA ALA A 100 -9.18 -4.24 3.64
C ALA A 100 -7.98 -3.67 2.87
N SER A 101 -6.95 -4.50 2.64
CA SER A 101 -5.76 -4.08 1.89
C SER A 101 -6.05 -3.72 0.43
N ALA A 102 -7.10 -4.31 -0.16
CA ALA A 102 -7.47 -4.02 -1.55
C ALA A 102 -8.18 -2.67 -1.67
N TYR A 103 -9.07 -2.34 -0.72
CA TYR A 103 -9.69 -1.02 -0.62
C TYR A 103 -8.63 0.07 -0.33
N GLU A 104 -7.70 -0.20 0.59
CA GLU A 104 -6.59 0.72 0.89
C GLU A 104 -5.78 1.02 -0.37
N LYS A 105 -5.36 -0.02 -1.10
CA LYS A 105 -4.60 0.15 -2.33
C LYS A 105 -5.38 0.83 -3.45
N ARG A 106 -6.70 0.59 -3.55
CA ARG A 106 -7.54 1.25 -4.56
C ARG A 106 -7.67 2.76 -4.29
N SER A 107 -7.71 3.16 -3.02
CA SER A 107 -7.77 4.57 -2.63
C SER A 107 -6.58 5.42 -3.12
N GLU A 108 -5.43 4.78 -3.41
CA GLU A 108 -4.25 5.45 -3.98
C GLU A 108 -4.42 5.83 -5.47
N TYR A 109 -5.42 5.25 -6.15
CA TYR A 109 -5.62 5.37 -7.60
C TYR A 109 -6.85 6.18 -8.01
N CYS A 110 -7.62 6.72 -7.06
CA CYS A 110 -8.85 7.47 -7.34
C CYS A 110 -8.78 8.92 -6.86
N ASP A 111 -9.86 9.65 -7.09
CA ASP A 111 -10.06 11.00 -6.55
C ASP A 111 -10.35 10.98 -5.04
N ARG A 112 -10.38 12.18 -4.44
CA ARG A 112 -10.51 12.35 -2.99
C ARG A 112 -11.80 11.75 -2.43
N GLU A 113 -12.91 11.84 -3.15
CA GLU A 113 -14.22 11.35 -2.68
C GLU A 113 -14.27 9.82 -2.72
N GLN A 114 -13.85 9.22 -3.82
CA GLN A 114 -13.76 7.76 -3.94
C GLN A 114 -12.76 7.18 -2.94
N ALA A 115 -11.63 7.86 -2.71
CA ALA A 115 -10.64 7.44 -1.72
C ALA A 115 -11.23 7.45 -0.31
N LYS A 116 -12.06 8.44 0.03
CA LYS A 116 -12.75 8.51 1.31
C LYS A 116 -13.69 7.33 1.51
N GLU A 117 -14.52 7.00 0.53
CA GLU A 117 -15.43 5.83 0.60
C GLU A 117 -14.65 4.52 0.77
N ASP A 118 -13.56 4.35 0.02
CA ASP A 118 -12.68 3.18 0.13
C ASP A 118 -12.06 3.08 1.53
N LEU A 119 -11.59 4.20 2.10
CA LEU A 119 -10.95 4.21 3.41
C LEU A 119 -11.95 4.05 4.57
N GLU A 120 -13.20 4.45 4.39
CA GLU A 120 -14.29 4.08 5.29
C GLU A 120 -14.55 2.57 5.25
N MET A 121 -14.48 1.93 4.07
CA MET A 121 -14.51 0.47 3.97
C MET A 121 -13.31 -0.18 4.68
N VAL A 122 -12.10 0.37 4.52
CA VAL A 122 -10.90 -0.14 5.24
C VAL A 122 -11.12 -0.09 6.74
N THR A 123 -11.56 1.06 7.26
CA THR A 123 -11.79 1.25 8.71
C THR A 123 -12.86 0.29 9.25
N ARG A 124 -13.89 -0.03 8.45
CA ARG A 124 -14.92 -1.02 8.82
C ARG A 124 -14.37 -2.45 8.85
N LEU A 125 -13.51 -2.80 7.91
CA LEU A 125 -12.96 -4.15 7.77
C LEU A 125 -11.79 -4.42 8.73
N ASP A 126 -10.93 -3.42 8.95
CA ASP A 126 -9.75 -3.49 9.81
C ASP A 126 -9.52 -2.13 10.50
N PRO A 127 -10.13 -1.92 11.69
CA PRO A 127 -10.03 -0.66 12.43
C PRO A 127 -8.62 -0.31 12.92
N LEU A 128 -7.68 -1.26 12.91
CA LEU A 128 -6.31 -1.05 13.40
C LEU A 128 -5.36 -0.62 12.28
N ARG A 129 -5.86 -0.47 11.04
CA ARG A 129 -5.10 0.11 9.93
C ARG A 129 -4.88 1.59 10.17
N VAL A 130 -3.61 2.01 10.14
CA VAL A 130 -3.22 3.41 10.39
C VAL A 130 -3.49 4.32 9.19
N TYR A 131 -3.36 3.80 7.96
CA TYR A 131 -3.45 4.61 6.73
C TYR A 131 -4.77 5.41 6.61
N PRO A 132 -5.96 4.83 6.85
CA PRO A 132 -7.22 5.59 6.83
C PRO A 132 -7.28 6.76 7.82
N TYR A 133 -6.66 6.65 8.99
CA TYR A 133 -6.63 7.74 9.98
C TYR A 133 -5.69 8.85 9.55
N ARG A 134 -4.51 8.51 9.03
CA ARG A 134 -3.55 9.48 8.48
C ARG A 134 -4.14 10.26 7.30
N TYR A 135 -4.78 9.56 6.38
CA TYR A 135 -5.40 10.19 5.22
C TYR A 135 -6.51 11.15 5.64
N ARG A 136 -7.44 10.72 6.52
CA ARG A 136 -8.50 11.60 7.04
C ARG A 136 -7.93 12.80 7.79
N ALA A 137 -6.89 12.62 8.58
CA ALA A 137 -6.24 13.71 9.30
C ALA A 137 -5.63 14.75 8.33
N ALA A 138 -4.97 14.31 7.25
CA ALA A 138 -4.45 15.21 6.22
C ALA A 138 -5.57 15.97 5.50
N VAL A 139 -6.63 15.27 5.09
CA VAL A 139 -7.84 15.85 4.50
C VAL A 139 -8.48 16.90 5.42
N LEU A 140 -8.58 16.62 6.72
CA LEU A 140 -9.12 17.56 7.70
C LEU A 140 -8.20 18.78 7.89
N MET A 141 -6.88 18.59 7.85
CA MET A 141 -5.92 19.68 7.92
C MET A 141 -6.04 20.60 6.70
N ASP A 142 -6.15 20.03 5.49
CA ASP A 142 -6.39 20.78 4.25
C ASP A 142 -7.72 21.55 4.29
N ASP A 143 -8.73 21.02 5.00
CA ASP A 143 -10.02 21.66 5.21
C ASP A 143 -10.02 22.66 6.40
N HIS A 144 -8.85 22.99 6.96
CA HIS A 144 -8.66 23.85 8.13
C HIS A 144 -9.37 23.37 9.42
N LYS A 145 -9.64 22.07 9.53
CA LYS A 145 -10.22 21.41 10.71
C LYS A 145 -9.14 20.77 11.57
N GLU A 146 -8.23 21.60 12.07
CA GLU A 146 -6.99 21.18 12.73
C GLU A 146 -7.24 20.31 13.98
N GLU A 147 -8.23 20.67 14.81
CA GLU A 147 -8.57 19.91 16.01
C GLU A 147 -9.09 18.52 15.69
N GLU A 148 -9.94 18.40 14.66
CA GLU A 148 -10.45 17.12 14.19
C GLU A 148 -9.32 16.28 13.60
N ALA A 149 -8.38 16.90 12.87
CA ALA A 149 -7.20 16.23 12.33
C ALA A 149 -6.29 15.65 13.42
N ILE A 150 -6.01 16.42 14.47
CA ILE A 150 -5.22 15.97 15.63
C ILE A 150 -5.96 14.86 16.38
N ALA A 151 -7.29 14.95 16.51
CA ALA A 151 -8.11 13.91 17.11
C ALA A 151 -8.05 12.60 16.32
N GLU A 152 -8.11 12.64 14.98
CA GLU A 152 -7.94 11.46 14.12
C GLU A 152 -6.60 10.75 14.37
N LEU A 153 -5.50 11.50 14.38
CA LEU A 153 -4.18 10.93 14.67
C LEU A 153 -4.10 10.38 16.10
N SER A 154 -4.74 11.05 17.06
CA SER A 154 -4.78 10.58 18.45
C SER A 154 -5.51 9.26 18.59
N ARG A 155 -6.59 9.03 17.81
CA ARG A 155 -7.25 7.71 17.74
C ARG A 155 -6.31 6.64 17.19
N ALA A 156 -5.53 6.95 16.15
CA ALA A 156 -4.56 6.02 15.59
C ALA A 156 -3.45 5.65 16.60
N ILE A 157 -2.88 6.67 17.25
CA ILE A 157 -1.81 6.51 18.25
C ILE A 157 -2.27 5.68 19.45
N ALA A 158 -3.55 5.78 19.83
CA ALA A 158 -4.10 5.04 20.97
C ALA A 158 -4.00 3.51 20.82
N PHE A 159 -4.08 2.98 19.59
CA PHE A 159 -3.92 1.54 19.34
C PHE A 159 -2.58 1.17 18.72
N LYS A 160 -1.94 2.09 17.99
CA LYS A 160 -0.60 1.91 17.44
C LYS A 160 0.14 3.23 17.43
N ALA A 161 1.00 3.44 18.42
CA ALA A 161 1.98 4.50 18.38
C ALA A 161 3.14 4.07 17.47
N ASP A 162 3.38 4.84 16.41
CA ASP A 162 4.59 4.72 15.60
C ASP A 162 5.25 6.09 15.40
N LEU A 163 6.53 6.07 15.04
CA LEU A 163 7.35 7.27 14.88
C LEU A 163 6.73 8.26 13.88
N HIS A 164 6.13 7.73 12.80
CA HIS A 164 5.58 8.56 11.74
C HIS A 164 4.28 9.26 12.18
N LEU A 165 3.42 8.58 12.93
CA LEU A 165 2.21 9.17 13.53
C LEU A 165 2.54 10.26 14.54
N LEU A 166 3.54 10.02 15.40
CA LEU A 166 4.00 11.00 16.38
C LEU A 166 4.59 12.23 15.69
N HIS A 167 5.42 12.02 14.67
CA HIS A 167 5.98 13.11 13.88
C HIS A 167 4.89 13.94 13.19
N LEU A 168 3.91 13.28 12.54
CA LEU A 168 2.81 13.95 11.87
C LEU A 168 1.94 14.76 12.84
N ARG A 169 1.61 14.19 14.01
CA ARG A 169 0.82 14.92 15.02
C ARG A 169 1.61 16.07 15.65
N ALA A 170 2.92 15.92 15.84
CA ALA A 170 3.79 17.01 16.29
C ALA A 170 3.80 18.18 15.29
N ALA A 171 3.90 17.89 13.99
CA ALA A 171 3.83 18.90 12.95
C ALA A 171 2.45 19.61 12.91
N PHE A 172 1.37 18.89 13.19
CA PHE A 172 0.03 19.48 13.27
C PHE A 172 -0.11 20.39 14.49
N HIS A 173 0.44 20.00 15.64
CA HIS A 173 0.52 20.85 16.82
C HIS A 173 1.39 22.10 16.57
N GLU A 174 2.53 21.96 15.86
CA GLU A 174 3.39 23.10 15.47
C GLU A 174 2.62 24.10 14.59
N HIS A 175 1.89 23.61 13.57
CA HIS A 175 1.07 24.46 12.70
C HIS A 175 0.00 25.25 13.48
N LYS A 176 -0.59 24.62 14.50
CA LYS A 176 -1.58 25.23 15.38
C LYS A 176 -0.97 26.12 16.49
N GLU A 177 0.37 26.27 16.51
CA GLU A 177 1.12 26.95 17.57
C GLU A 177 0.95 26.32 18.97
N ASP A 178 0.52 25.05 19.04
CA ASP A 178 0.50 24.26 20.28
C ASP A 178 1.88 23.67 20.58
N VAL A 179 2.76 24.54 21.07
CA VAL A 179 4.16 24.21 21.43
C VAL A 179 4.23 23.03 22.41
N LEU A 180 3.33 22.97 23.39
CA LEU A 180 3.33 21.91 24.41
C LEU A 180 2.96 20.55 23.79
N GLY A 181 1.91 20.52 22.96
CA GLY A 181 1.50 19.33 22.23
C GLY A 181 2.60 18.80 21.30
N ALA A 182 3.24 19.71 20.56
CA ALA A 182 4.34 19.37 19.66
C ALA A 182 5.54 18.80 20.42
N LEU A 183 6.01 19.45 21.49
CA LEU A 183 7.15 18.96 22.29
C LEU A 183 6.86 17.62 22.97
N ARG A 184 5.62 17.38 23.42
CA ARG A 184 5.23 16.09 23.98
C ARG A 184 5.43 14.97 22.96
N ASP A 185 4.96 15.17 21.74
CA ASP A 185 5.06 14.17 20.68
C ASP A 185 6.51 14.04 20.19
N CYS A 186 7.28 15.14 20.15
CA CYS A 186 8.73 15.11 19.90
C CYS A 186 9.45 14.19 20.89
N ARG A 187 9.20 14.39 22.18
CA ARG A 187 9.83 13.60 23.26
C ARG A 187 9.43 12.13 23.17
N ALA A 188 8.16 11.84 22.87
CA ALA A 188 7.70 10.47 22.67
C ALA A 188 8.41 9.82 21.47
N ALA A 189 8.52 10.51 20.34
CA ALA A 189 9.21 10.02 19.15
C ALA A 189 10.71 9.79 19.40
N LEU A 190 11.39 10.74 20.04
CA LEU A 190 12.82 10.65 20.38
C LEU A 190 13.10 9.59 21.46
N SER A 191 12.10 9.19 22.26
CA SER A 191 12.23 8.04 23.16
C SER A 191 12.28 6.71 22.41
N VAL A 192 11.68 6.64 21.22
CA VAL A 192 11.69 5.46 20.33
C VAL A 192 12.95 5.45 19.46
N ASP A 193 13.29 6.60 18.86
CA ASP A 193 14.53 6.77 18.09
C ASP A 193 15.20 8.10 18.46
N PRO A 194 16.21 8.07 19.36
CA PRO A 194 16.93 9.26 19.80
C PRO A 194 17.67 10.01 18.68
N ASN A 195 17.98 9.34 17.57
CA ASN A 195 18.78 9.90 16.47
C ASN A 195 17.92 10.30 15.27
N HIS A 196 16.59 10.33 15.41
CA HIS A 196 15.70 10.69 14.33
C HIS A 196 15.83 12.19 13.98
N GLN A 197 16.50 12.48 12.87
CA GLN A 197 16.90 13.84 12.48
C GLN A 197 15.72 14.80 12.33
N GLU A 198 14.68 14.42 11.59
CA GLU A 198 13.50 15.27 11.35
C GLU A 198 12.84 15.70 12.67
N MET A 199 12.77 14.78 13.64
CA MET A 199 12.16 15.05 14.93
C MET A 199 13.05 15.91 15.84
N LEU A 200 14.38 15.75 15.76
CA LEU A 200 15.32 16.64 16.44
C LEU A 200 15.22 18.07 15.89
N GLU A 201 15.11 18.22 14.58
CA GLU A 201 14.92 19.51 13.92
C GLU A 201 13.61 20.16 14.36
N LEU A 202 12.50 19.41 14.31
CA LEU A 202 11.19 19.89 14.76
C LEU A 202 11.23 20.28 16.24
N HIS A 203 11.78 19.43 17.12
CA HIS A 203 11.94 19.74 18.54
C HIS A 203 12.73 21.03 18.75
N SER A 204 13.86 21.20 18.04
CA SER A 204 14.69 22.40 18.15
C SER A 204 13.97 23.67 17.66
N ARG A 205 13.12 23.54 16.63
CA ARG A 205 12.35 24.65 16.07
C ARG A 205 11.26 25.09 17.05
N VAL A 206 10.45 24.14 17.51
CA VAL A 206 9.38 24.38 18.48
C VAL A 206 9.92 24.94 19.80
N ASN A 207 11.07 24.45 20.28
CA ASN A 207 11.68 24.92 21.53
C ASN A 207 12.28 26.34 21.44
N ARG A 208 12.46 26.92 20.23
CA ARG A 208 12.86 28.33 20.07
C ARG A 208 11.68 29.29 20.14
N HIS A 209 10.45 28.77 20.02
CA HIS A 209 9.22 29.53 20.16
C HIS A 209 8.69 29.54 21.60
N GLU A 210 9.42 28.95 22.54
CA GLU A 210 9.14 29.03 23.98
C GLU A 210 9.59 30.42 24.49
N PRO A 211 8.68 31.24 25.09
CA PRO A 211 8.99 32.58 25.57
C PRO A 211 9.89 32.62 26.82
#